data_AF-A0A813J0Q6-F1
#
_entry.id   AF-A0A813J0Q6-F1
#
_cell.length_a   1.000
_cell.length_b   1.000
_cell.length_c   1.000
_cell.angle_alpha   90.00
_cell.angle_beta   90.00
_cell.angle_gamma   90.00
#
_symmetry.space_group_name_H-M   'P 1'
#
loop_
_entity.id
_entity.type
_entity.pdbx_description
1 polymer ?
#
loop_
_entity_poly.entity_id
_entity_poly.type
_entity_poly.pdbx_seq_one_letter_code
_entity_poly.pdbx_strand_id
1 'polypeptide(L)'
;ALRDDPIALSTFDLKCSQNQQASKYEHSPGGLVDSVEVQRLLTPSNCMVGMFSYTLICALVEQTTHSMLGSLGFDMAMEYLKLIEGCLDESPWPFTVSEVVANSERAQEIWYSGDATAATLYRWQFGIEHVCQTDREVSCEPPSRMPVVACMVRSTFQHGLSARHFVRSTYGKSCDTLQFYIATDSQEEQADLGEQDLVDLGSHFPQMLVDGSDAPKQARLAHKALHIFRHAGRVLLRQKSERVSLRAGVEPQWFCLLDDDTYFSPSNFRRLVAERRWNADDAMFTGSLSHWLKHGFPNLVFTFAPAVCLSQAALLRLSAHLETVPYDPEASASPGRSQVTAQTHSAAPPASSHFSVDMCHFGGEHDDVMLAICMKELGLVPTRSEDARGRAAFLPVELEDVDDFGPLHSPACEPAVYNMRFIAKHHNISDGDIVVQRYYYWKNRVSQYIRCFDGEWASPFPVAFHLHRKNWSKGYEIHQVLTSGSCPACGKYVPRLWSC
;
A
#
# COMPACT_ATOMS: atom_id res chain seq x y z
N ALA A 1 5.15 32.34 -20.93
CA ALA A 1 3.86 32.64 -21.59
C ALA A 1 2.63 32.40 -20.70
N LEU A 2 2.74 31.78 -19.51
CA LEU A 2 1.60 31.48 -18.62
C LEU A 2 1.39 32.55 -17.52
N ARG A 3 1.49 33.85 -17.84
CA ARG A 3 1.26 34.89 -16.82
C ARG A 3 0.18 35.92 -17.13
N ASP A 4 -0.26 36.10 -18.37
CA ASP A 4 -1.02 37.31 -18.73
C ASP A 4 -2.25 37.13 -19.65
N ASP A 5 -2.87 35.95 -19.76
CA ASP A 5 -4.14 35.84 -20.52
C ASP A 5 -5.20 34.96 -19.83
N PRO A 6 -6.42 35.49 -19.55
CA PRO A 6 -7.53 34.69 -19.05
C PRO A 6 -8.19 33.98 -20.24
N ILE A 7 -7.77 32.75 -20.51
CA ILE A 7 -8.44 31.91 -21.51
C ILE A 7 -9.80 31.49 -20.93
N ALA A 8 -10.86 31.96 -21.58
CA ALA A 8 -12.24 31.56 -21.30
C ALA A 8 -12.40 30.03 -21.46
N LEU A 9 -12.89 29.38 -20.41
CA LEU A 9 -13.26 27.96 -20.40
C LEU A 9 -14.47 27.74 -21.31
N SER A 10 -14.23 27.45 -22.58
CA SER A 10 -15.21 26.72 -23.38
C SER A 10 -15.08 25.24 -23.06
N THR A 11 -16.17 24.63 -22.62
CA THR A 11 -16.38 23.18 -22.47
C THR A 11 -15.72 22.40 -23.60
N PHE A 12 -14.64 21.68 -23.28
CA PHE A 12 -14.04 20.68 -24.16
C PHE A 12 -14.88 19.41 -24.09
N ASP A 13 -15.73 19.22 -25.11
CA ASP A 13 -16.44 17.97 -25.35
C ASP A 13 -15.45 16.97 -25.97
N LEU A 14 -14.78 16.17 -25.12
CA LEU A 14 -13.96 15.04 -25.53
C LEU A 14 -14.86 13.94 -26.09
N LYS A 15 -15.34 14.11 -27.33
CA LYS A 15 -15.89 13.00 -28.09
C LYS A 15 -14.75 12.07 -28.47
N CYS A 16 -14.63 11.00 -27.70
CA CYS A 16 -13.94 9.76 -28.06
C CYS A 16 -14.68 9.07 -29.24
N SER A 17 -14.98 9.81 -30.32
CA SER A 17 -15.67 9.28 -31.48
C SER A 17 -14.65 8.83 -32.52
N GLN A 18 -14.74 7.53 -32.86
CA GLN A 18 -14.27 6.89 -34.09
C GLN A 18 -12.97 6.08 -34.09
N ASN A 19 -12.56 5.46 -32.98
CA ASN A 19 -11.62 4.31 -33.05
C ASN A 19 -12.29 2.95 -33.28
N GLN A 20 -13.61 2.90 -33.52
CA GLN A 20 -14.30 1.69 -34.01
C GLN A 20 -14.22 1.50 -35.53
N GLN A 21 -13.61 2.41 -36.30
CA GLN A 21 -13.43 2.19 -37.73
C GLN A 21 -12.17 1.38 -38.08
N ALA A 22 -11.17 1.31 -37.20
CA ALA A 22 -9.96 0.50 -37.46
C ALA A 22 -10.26 -1.01 -37.48
N SER A 23 -11.20 -1.51 -36.67
CA SER A 23 -11.60 -2.93 -36.70
C SER A 23 -12.55 -3.29 -37.86
N LYS A 24 -12.97 -2.32 -38.67
CA LYS A 24 -13.73 -2.57 -39.93
C LYS A 24 -12.84 -2.57 -41.17
N TYR A 25 -11.55 -2.28 -41.05
CA TYR A 25 -10.60 -2.28 -42.17
C TYR A 25 -9.79 -3.57 -42.32
N GLU A 26 -10.03 -4.61 -41.51
CA GLU A 26 -9.34 -5.91 -41.61
C GLU A 26 -9.78 -6.77 -42.82
N HIS A 27 -10.68 -6.31 -43.68
CA HIS A 27 -11.11 -7.05 -44.88
C HIS A 27 -10.87 -6.34 -46.21
N SER A 28 -9.99 -5.33 -46.25
CA SER A 28 -9.45 -4.84 -47.53
C SER A 28 -8.06 -5.42 -47.78
N PRO A 29 -7.91 -6.39 -48.71
CA PRO A 29 -6.60 -6.88 -49.09
C PRO A 29 -5.91 -5.82 -49.96
N GLY A 30 -4.90 -5.12 -49.41
CA GLY A 30 -3.91 -4.41 -50.24
C GLY A 30 -3.64 -2.94 -49.95
N GLY A 31 -4.05 -2.37 -48.82
CA GLY A 31 -3.64 -1.02 -48.42
C GLY A 31 -2.62 -1.05 -47.29
N LEU A 32 -1.33 -0.86 -47.59
CA LEU A 32 -0.35 -0.43 -46.57
C LEU A 32 -0.78 0.96 -46.09
N VAL A 33 -1.50 1.02 -44.97
CA VAL A 33 -1.56 2.24 -44.18
C VAL A 33 -0.17 2.42 -43.60
N ASP A 34 0.53 3.48 -44.01
CA ASP A 34 1.86 3.80 -43.52
C ASP A 34 1.84 3.84 -41.98
N SER A 35 2.58 2.92 -41.35
CA SER A 35 2.71 2.80 -39.89
C SER A 35 3.16 4.11 -39.23
N VAL A 36 3.76 5.00 -40.01
CA VAL A 36 4.24 6.33 -39.62
C VAL A 36 3.09 7.30 -39.29
N GLU A 37 1.94 7.21 -39.95
CA GLU A 37 0.84 8.16 -39.75
C GLU A 37 0.01 7.85 -38.50
N VAL A 38 -0.14 6.56 -38.17
CA VAL A 38 -0.71 6.10 -36.90
C VAL A 38 0.21 6.44 -35.71
N GLN A 39 1.53 6.35 -35.89
CA GLN A 39 2.49 6.77 -34.86
C GLN A 39 2.44 8.28 -34.57
N ARG A 40 2.26 9.14 -35.59
CA ARG A 40 2.18 10.60 -35.38
C ARG A 40 0.93 11.05 -34.63
N LEU A 41 -0.20 10.35 -34.76
CA LEU A 41 -1.42 10.63 -34.00
C LEU A 41 -1.36 10.12 -32.55
N LEU A 42 -0.41 9.23 -32.26
CA LEU A 42 -0.19 8.64 -30.95
C LEU A 42 0.97 9.28 -30.18
N THR A 43 1.61 10.33 -30.72
CA THR A 43 2.56 11.14 -29.95
C THR A 43 1.78 12.08 -29.02
N PRO A 44 1.82 11.88 -27.69
CA PRO A 44 1.40 12.88 -26.73
C PRO A 44 1.84 14.28 -27.14
N SER A 45 0.87 15.15 -27.40
CA SER A 45 1.17 16.53 -27.68
C SER A 45 1.74 17.17 -26.41
N ASN A 46 2.65 18.13 -26.59
CA ASN A 46 3.13 19.05 -25.56
C ASN A 46 2.03 19.55 -24.59
N CYS A 47 0.78 19.64 -25.08
CA CYS A 47 -0.39 19.97 -24.28
C CYS A 47 -0.64 18.99 -23.13
N MET A 48 -0.40 17.69 -23.30
CA MET A 48 -0.70 16.68 -22.27
C MET A 48 0.23 16.80 -21.05
N VAL A 49 1.51 17.14 -21.22
CA VAL A 49 2.43 17.38 -20.09
C VAL A 49 2.03 18.64 -19.33
N GLY A 50 1.61 19.68 -20.07
CA GLY A 50 0.99 20.87 -19.49
C GLY A 50 -0.27 20.55 -18.70
N MET A 51 -1.16 19.71 -19.25
CA MET A 51 -2.39 19.26 -18.58
C MET A 51 -2.10 18.45 -17.33
N PHE A 52 -1.13 17.54 -17.35
CA PHE A 52 -0.68 16.82 -16.16
C PHE A 52 -0.28 17.81 -15.06
N SER A 53 0.66 18.70 -15.38
CA SER A 53 1.25 19.63 -14.41
C SER A 53 0.21 20.58 -13.84
N TYR A 54 -0.65 21.14 -14.71
CA TYR A 54 -1.73 22.04 -14.32
C TYR A 54 -2.76 21.33 -13.44
N THR A 55 -3.20 20.14 -13.85
CA THR A 55 -4.17 19.34 -13.09
C THR A 55 -3.64 18.99 -11.71
N LEU A 56 -2.36 18.60 -11.60
CA LEU A 56 -1.72 18.30 -10.32
C LEU A 56 -1.66 19.52 -9.38
N ILE A 57 -1.30 20.70 -9.91
CA ILE A 57 -1.29 21.94 -9.14
C ILE A 57 -2.69 22.30 -8.67
N CYS A 58 -3.69 22.26 -9.57
CA CYS A 58 -5.08 22.54 -9.24
C CYS A 58 -5.62 21.56 -8.19
N ALA A 59 -5.29 20.28 -8.29
CA ALA A 59 -5.68 19.27 -7.32
C ALA A 59 -5.20 19.65 -5.91
N LEU A 60 -3.90 19.96 -5.76
CA LEU A 60 -3.32 20.34 -4.46
C LEU A 60 -3.95 21.60 -3.88
N VAL A 61 -4.24 22.61 -4.70
CA VAL A 61 -4.92 23.82 -4.24
C VAL A 61 -6.34 23.50 -3.79
N GLU A 62 -7.11 22.79 -4.61
CA GLU A 62 -8.49 22.39 -4.29
C GLU A 62 -8.58 21.44 -3.10
N GLN A 63 -7.53 20.68 -2.79
CA GLN A 63 -7.50 19.81 -1.60
C GLN A 63 -7.80 20.59 -0.30
N THR A 64 -7.38 21.86 -0.26
CA THR A 64 -7.52 22.72 0.93
C THR A 64 -8.92 23.29 1.12
N THR A 65 -9.72 23.32 0.04
CA THR A 65 -11.06 23.92 0.01
C THR A 65 -12.15 22.86 -0.22
N HIS A 66 -11.89 21.88 -1.08
CA HIS A 66 -12.79 20.82 -1.52
C HIS A 66 -12.02 19.49 -1.68
N SER A 67 -11.80 18.76 -0.59
CA SER A 67 -11.01 17.52 -0.56
C SER A 67 -11.42 16.49 -1.62
N MET A 68 -12.72 16.33 -1.90
CA MET A 68 -13.22 15.42 -2.92
C MET A 68 -12.84 15.86 -4.35
N LEU A 69 -12.98 17.15 -4.68
CA LEU A 69 -12.61 17.68 -6.00
C LEU A 69 -11.10 17.62 -6.20
N GLY A 70 -10.34 17.98 -5.17
CA GLY A 70 -8.89 17.81 -5.19
C GLY A 70 -8.51 16.35 -5.47
N SER A 71 -9.17 15.38 -4.81
CA SER A 71 -8.87 13.96 -4.99
C SER A 71 -9.15 13.51 -6.42
N LEU A 72 -10.27 13.94 -7.00
CA LEU A 72 -10.60 13.66 -8.39
C LEU A 72 -9.59 14.28 -9.36
N GLY A 73 -9.17 15.53 -9.10
CA GLY A 73 -8.13 16.19 -9.87
C GLY A 73 -6.80 15.44 -9.77
N PHE A 74 -6.44 14.96 -8.58
CA PHE A 74 -5.22 14.20 -8.36
C PHE A 74 -5.24 12.88 -9.15
N ASP A 75 -6.35 12.13 -9.08
CA ASP A 75 -6.57 10.91 -9.88
C ASP A 75 -6.41 11.21 -11.39
N MET A 76 -7.05 12.27 -11.88
CA MET A 76 -6.97 12.68 -13.29
C MET A 76 -5.55 13.08 -13.70
N ALA A 77 -4.79 13.74 -12.82
CA ALA A 77 -3.38 14.02 -13.07
C ALA A 77 -2.58 12.71 -13.21
N MET A 78 -2.79 11.72 -12.33
CA MET A 78 -2.08 10.44 -12.42
C MET A 78 -2.43 9.68 -13.70
N GLU A 79 -3.65 9.81 -14.23
CA GLU A 79 -4.01 9.25 -15.54
C GLU A 79 -3.26 9.95 -16.69
N TYR A 80 -3.17 11.29 -16.68
CA TYR A 80 -2.39 12.02 -17.68
C TYR A 80 -0.91 11.65 -17.65
N LEU A 81 -0.34 11.45 -16.47
CA LEU A 81 1.07 11.09 -16.32
C LEU A 81 1.43 9.81 -17.10
N LYS A 82 0.53 8.82 -17.09
CA LYS A 82 0.76 7.58 -17.84
C LYS A 82 0.65 7.76 -19.34
N LEU A 83 -0.20 8.68 -19.80
CA LEU A 83 -0.31 8.98 -21.22
C LEU A 83 0.94 9.65 -21.76
N ILE A 84 1.59 10.50 -20.96
CA ILE A 84 2.77 11.24 -21.38
C ILE A 84 4.08 10.48 -21.18
N GLU A 85 4.07 9.41 -20.39
CA GLU A 85 5.25 8.61 -20.02
C GLU A 85 6.17 8.30 -21.22
N GLY A 86 5.63 7.67 -22.27
CA GLY A 86 6.41 7.31 -23.46
C GLY A 86 6.91 8.49 -24.30
N CYS A 87 6.50 9.72 -23.97
CA CYS A 87 6.98 10.94 -24.62
C CYS A 87 7.99 11.72 -23.79
N LEU A 88 8.17 11.39 -22.52
CA LEU A 88 9.05 12.15 -21.64
C LEU A 88 10.55 11.96 -22.02
N ASP A 89 10.91 10.89 -22.74
CA ASP A 89 12.30 10.58 -23.13
C ASP A 89 12.79 11.25 -24.43
N GLU A 90 11.92 11.86 -25.24
CA GLU A 90 12.32 12.48 -26.52
C GLU A 90 11.56 13.78 -26.86
N SER A 91 10.72 14.27 -25.93
CA SER A 91 9.88 15.44 -26.18
C SER A 91 10.68 16.75 -26.20
N PRO A 92 10.33 17.71 -27.08
CA PRO A 92 10.86 19.08 -27.06
C PRO A 92 10.37 19.91 -25.84
N TRP A 93 9.68 19.27 -24.89
CA TRP A 93 9.16 19.92 -23.69
C TRP A 93 10.28 20.23 -22.68
N PRO A 94 10.20 21.33 -21.92
CA PRO A 94 11.27 21.76 -21.02
C PRO A 94 11.44 20.90 -19.75
N PHE A 95 10.62 19.87 -19.54
CA PHE A 95 10.66 19.01 -18.37
C PHE A 95 11.18 17.62 -18.73
N THR A 96 12.15 17.12 -17.97
CA THR A 96 12.61 15.74 -18.08
C THR A 96 11.62 14.80 -17.38
N VAL A 97 11.63 13.49 -17.73
CA VAL A 97 10.91 12.44 -16.97
C VAL A 97 11.20 12.58 -15.47
N SER A 98 12.48 12.73 -15.19
CA SER A 98 13.08 12.86 -13.88
C SER A 98 12.49 14.03 -13.08
N GLU A 99 12.30 15.18 -13.72
CA GLU A 99 11.66 16.35 -13.10
C GLU A 99 10.17 16.13 -12.85
N VAL A 100 9.45 15.55 -13.81
CA VAL A 100 8.03 15.24 -13.68
C VAL A 100 7.77 14.29 -12.52
N VAL A 101 8.58 13.24 -12.42
CA VAL A 101 8.54 12.25 -11.33
C VAL A 101 8.83 12.90 -9.98
N ALA A 102 9.92 13.66 -9.86
CA ALA A 102 10.28 14.34 -8.60
C ALA A 102 9.19 15.31 -8.12
N ASN A 103 8.57 16.06 -9.03
CA ASN A 103 7.46 16.95 -8.69
C ASN A 103 6.20 16.18 -8.30
N SER A 104 5.86 15.09 -9.01
CA SER A 104 4.74 14.21 -8.66
C SER A 104 4.89 13.62 -7.25
N GLU A 105 6.10 13.19 -6.90
CA GLU A 105 6.42 12.64 -5.58
C GLU A 105 6.29 13.68 -4.47
N ARG A 106 6.78 14.88 -4.69
CA ARG A 106 6.64 15.98 -3.74
C ARG A 106 5.17 16.37 -3.57
N ALA A 107 4.41 16.39 -4.67
CA ALA A 107 2.97 16.60 -4.63
C ALA A 107 2.26 15.53 -3.80
N GLN A 108 2.63 14.25 -3.97
CA GLN A 108 2.13 13.15 -3.14
C GLN A 108 2.44 13.34 -1.66
N GLU A 109 3.69 13.67 -1.30
CA GLU A 109 4.08 13.91 0.09
C GLU A 109 3.25 15.02 0.74
N ILE A 110 3.07 16.13 0.03
CA ILE A 110 2.23 17.25 0.49
C ILE A 110 0.77 16.79 0.61
N TRP A 111 0.25 16.11 -0.40
CA TRP A 111 -1.11 15.59 -0.42
C TRP A 111 -1.39 14.70 0.79
N TYR A 112 -0.46 13.81 1.14
CA TYR A 112 -0.62 12.84 2.22
C TYR A 112 -0.34 13.40 3.61
N SER A 113 0.51 14.43 3.71
CA SER A 113 0.70 15.15 4.97
C SER A 113 -0.57 15.86 5.46
N GLY A 114 -1.48 16.19 4.53
CA GLY A 114 -2.64 17.03 4.84
C GLY A 114 -2.25 18.48 5.20
N ASP A 115 -0.99 18.89 4.99
CA ASP A 115 -0.54 20.25 5.24
C ASP A 115 -1.10 21.20 4.17
N ALA A 116 -2.22 21.84 4.49
CA ALA A 116 -2.86 22.83 3.63
C ALA A 116 -1.94 24.02 3.30
N THR A 117 -1.00 24.36 4.19
CA THR A 117 -0.03 25.43 3.95
C THR A 117 0.98 24.98 2.90
N ALA A 118 1.53 23.77 3.02
CA ALA A 118 2.41 23.22 2.01
C ALA A 118 1.71 23.05 0.65
N ALA A 119 0.43 22.66 0.65
CA ALA A 119 -0.38 22.52 -0.56
C ALA A 119 -0.59 23.87 -1.30
N THR A 120 -0.97 24.94 -0.59
CA THR A 120 -1.13 26.28 -1.19
C THR A 120 0.20 26.88 -1.68
N LEU A 121 1.29 26.54 -1.01
CA LEU A 121 2.65 26.97 -1.36
C LEU A 121 3.32 26.03 -2.37
N TYR A 122 2.65 24.98 -2.85
CA TYR A 122 3.24 24.08 -3.83
C TYR A 122 3.61 24.86 -5.10
N ARG A 123 4.85 24.69 -5.52
CA ARG A 123 5.39 25.24 -6.77
C ARG A 123 6.17 24.13 -7.43
N TRP A 124 5.92 23.97 -8.73
CA TRP A 124 6.72 23.13 -9.59
C TRP A 124 8.19 23.58 -9.51
N GLN A 125 9.09 22.65 -9.21
CA GLN A 125 10.53 22.89 -9.17
C GLN A 125 11.15 22.47 -10.48
N PHE A 126 11.83 23.41 -11.11
CA PHE A 126 12.59 23.19 -12.35
C PHE A 126 14.00 22.72 -12.03
N GLY A 127 14.54 21.80 -12.84
CA GLY A 127 15.90 21.28 -12.69
C GLY A 127 16.08 20.35 -11.50
N ILE A 128 15.00 19.87 -10.88
CA ILE A 128 15.08 18.77 -9.93
C ILE A 128 15.20 17.47 -10.72
N GLU A 129 16.31 16.77 -10.55
CA GLU A 129 16.51 15.47 -11.18
C GLU A 129 16.24 14.36 -10.15
N HIS A 130 15.20 13.58 -10.42
CA HIS A 130 15.10 12.22 -9.92
C HIS A 130 16.16 11.33 -10.58
N VAL A 131 17.20 10.99 -9.83
CA VAL A 131 18.24 10.06 -10.30
C VAL A 131 17.77 8.64 -10.02
N CYS A 132 17.45 7.86 -11.06
CA CYS A 132 17.42 6.39 -10.92
C CYS A 132 18.79 5.99 -10.37
N GLN A 133 18.82 5.45 -9.16
CA GLN A 133 20.05 4.86 -8.67
C GLN A 133 20.28 3.62 -9.52
N THR A 134 21.14 3.74 -10.54
CA THR A 134 21.70 2.59 -11.27
C THR A 134 22.18 1.59 -10.24
N ASP A 135 21.90 0.31 -10.45
CA ASP A 135 22.20 -0.79 -9.52
C ASP A 135 23.47 -0.51 -8.74
N ARG A 136 23.32 0.10 -7.55
CA ARG A 136 24.39 0.04 -6.57
C ARG A 136 24.40 -1.42 -6.24
N GLU A 137 25.40 -2.14 -6.73
CA GLU A 137 25.72 -3.47 -6.23
C GLU A 137 25.66 -3.35 -4.72
N VAL A 138 24.65 -4.01 -4.17
CA VAL A 138 24.36 -3.95 -2.76
C VAL A 138 25.57 -4.56 -2.15
N SER A 139 26.33 -3.75 -1.41
CA SER A 139 27.55 -4.25 -0.79
C SER A 139 27.19 -5.51 -0.02
N CYS A 140 27.81 -6.62 -0.40
CA CYS A 140 27.71 -7.88 0.34
C CYS A 140 28.42 -7.78 1.69
N GLU A 141 29.01 -6.63 2.04
CA GLU A 141 29.41 -6.35 3.41
C GLU A 141 28.12 -6.15 4.22
N PRO A 142 27.71 -7.14 5.04
CA PRO A 142 26.56 -6.92 5.91
C PRO A 142 26.87 -5.71 6.78
N PRO A 143 25.90 -4.81 7.02
CA PRO A 143 26.08 -3.77 8.02
C PRO A 143 26.59 -4.43 9.32
N SER A 144 27.48 -3.74 10.03
CA SER A 144 28.14 -4.28 11.25
C SER A 144 27.14 -4.84 12.27
N ARG A 145 25.87 -4.44 12.17
CA ARG A 145 24.75 -5.07 12.83
C ARG A 145 23.53 -5.04 11.92
N MET A 146 22.96 -6.21 11.63
CA MET A 146 21.68 -6.31 10.93
C MET A 146 20.53 -5.81 11.82
N PRO A 147 19.48 -5.20 11.24
CA PRO A 147 18.30 -4.79 12.00
C PRO A 147 17.61 -5.98 12.69
N VAL A 148 17.17 -5.78 13.93
CA VAL A 148 16.46 -6.81 14.69
C VAL A 148 14.95 -6.68 14.47
N VAL A 149 14.32 -7.76 14.01
CA VAL A 149 12.95 -7.81 13.50
C VAL A 149 12.08 -8.69 14.39
N ALA A 150 11.03 -8.08 14.96
CA ALA A 150 9.94 -8.77 15.63
C ALA A 150 8.79 -9.02 14.65
N CYS A 151 8.46 -10.29 14.43
CA CYS A 151 7.33 -10.75 13.63
C CYS A 151 6.12 -10.94 14.56
N MET A 152 5.10 -10.10 14.40
CA MET A 152 3.85 -10.11 15.16
C MET A 152 2.74 -10.65 14.26
N VAL A 153 2.45 -11.93 14.37
CA VAL A 153 1.49 -12.60 13.49
C VAL A 153 0.10 -12.56 14.11
N ARG A 154 -0.83 -11.91 13.40
CA ARG A 154 -2.25 -11.91 13.74
C ARG A 154 -2.84 -13.27 13.38
N SER A 155 -3.22 -14.05 14.39
CA SER A 155 -3.82 -15.37 14.21
C SER A 155 -5.28 -15.37 14.68
N THR A 156 -6.11 -16.21 14.06
CA THR A 156 -7.38 -16.65 14.67
C THR A 156 -7.21 -18.04 15.25
N PHE A 157 -8.05 -18.42 16.21
CA PHE A 157 -7.96 -19.77 16.77
C PHE A 157 -8.33 -20.86 15.75
N GLN A 158 -9.44 -20.67 15.02
CA GLN A 158 -10.02 -21.66 14.09
C GLN A 158 -9.08 -22.14 12.98
N HIS A 159 -8.19 -21.29 12.48
CA HIS A 159 -7.19 -21.64 11.46
C HIS A 159 -5.78 -21.70 12.03
N GLY A 160 -5.63 -21.43 13.33
CA GLY A 160 -4.37 -21.05 13.94
C GLY A 160 -3.34 -22.16 13.96
N LEU A 161 -3.72 -23.44 14.10
CA LEU A 161 -2.72 -24.51 14.20
C LEU A 161 -1.92 -24.70 12.91
N SER A 162 -2.60 -24.83 11.77
CA SER A 162 -1.94 -24.98 10.47
C SER A 162 -1.16 -23.72 10.08
N ALA A 163 -1.73 -22.54 10.31
CA ALA A 163 -1.07 -21.28 10.00
C ALA A 163 0.17 -21.04 10.88
N ARG A 164 0.06 -21.23 12.20
CA ARG A 164 1.20 -21.15 13.13
C ARG A 164 2.28 -22.14 12.78
N HIS A 165 1.92 -23.39 12.47
CA HIS A 165 2.87 -24.40 12.03
C HIS A 165 3.59 -23.96 10.75
N PHE A 166 2.86 -23.47 9.76
CA PHE A 166 3.44 -22.92 8.53
C PHE A 166 4.45 -21.81 8.81
N VAL A 167 4.08 -20.80 9.60
CA VAL A 167 4.98 -19.70 9.94
C VAL A 167 6.23 -20.21 10.67
N ARG A 168 6.06 -21.04 11.71
CA ARG A 168 7.18 -21.60 12.49
C ARG A 168 8.12 -22.47 11.66
N SER A 169 7.58 -23.25 10.74
CA SER A 169 8.36 -24.18 9.92
C SER A 169 9.06 -23.50 8.75
N THR A 170 8.60 -22.31 8.35
CA THR A 170 9.17 -21.53 7.24
C THR A 170 9.94 -20.30 7.75
N TYR A 171 9.44 -19.09 7.51
CA TYR A 171 10.16 -17.85 7.76
C TYR A 171 10.28 -17.46 9.24
N GLY A 172 9.44 -18.01 10.12
CA GLY A 172 9.40 -17.67 11.54
C GLY A 172 10.74 -17.86 12.24
N LYS A 173 11.54 -18.85 11.81
CA LYS A 173 12.91 -19.10 12.34
C LYS A 173 13.89 -17.97 12.04
N SER A 174 13.60 -17.15 11.04
CA SER A 174 14.44 -16.01 10.64
C SER A 174 14.04 -14.70 11.34
N CYS A 175 12.95 -14.70 12.09
CA CYS A 175 12.55 -13.59 12.96
C CYS A 175 13.39 -13.62 14.25
N ASP A 176 13.79 -12.46 14.76
CA ASP A 176 14.52 -12.39 16.04
C ASP A 176 13.57 -12.59 17.24
N THR A 177 12.34 -12.11 17.07
CA THR A 177 11.21 -12.39 17.95
C THR A 177 10.03 -12.82 17.10
N LEU A 178 9.41 -13.95 17.40
CA LEU A 178 8.16 -14.38 16.80
C LEU A 178 7.09 -14.43 17.87
N GLN A 179 5.97 -13.75 17.63
CA GLN A 179 4.81 -13.78 18.50
C GLN A 179 3.54 -13.93 17.66
N PHE A 180 2.66 -14.84 18.09
CA PHE A 180 1.33 -15.01 17.57
C PHE A 180 0.35 -14.34 18.51
N TYR A 181 -0.54 -13.54 17.95
CA TYR A 181 -1.52 -12.77 18.71
C TYR A 181 -2.91 -13.32 18.43
N ILE A 182 -3.59 -13.75 19.48
CA ILE A 182 -4.98 -14.21 19.45
C ILE A 182 -5.82 -13.34 20.39
N ALA A 183 -7.14 -13.48 20.31
CA ALA A 183 -8.05 -12.92 21.29
C ALA A 183 -9.18 -13.92 21.52
N THR A 184 -9.11 -14.66 22.61
CA THR A 184 -10.08 -15.73 22.92
C THR A 184 -10.63 -15.59 24.33
N ASP A 185 -11.88 -16.00 24.52
CA ASP A 185 -12.54 -16.17 25.82
C ASP A 185 -12.63 -17.63 26.26
N SER A 186 -12.15 -18.57 25.43
CA SER A 186 -12.25 -20.00 25.70
C SER A 186 -11.11 -20.51 26.58
N GLN A 187 -11.44 -21.12 27.72
CA GLN A 187 -10.48 -21.74 28.62
C GLN A 187 -9.74 -22.93 28.01
N GLU A 188 -10.39 -23.66 27.09
CA GLU A 188 -9.77 -24.78 26.37
C GLU A 188 -8.69 -24.27 25.41
N GLU A 189 -9.00 -23.19 24.69
CA GLU A 189 -8.05 -22.49 23.82
C GLU A 189 -6.88 -21.90 24.63
N GLN A 190 -7.15 -21.48 25.87
CA GLN A 190 -6.13 -21.02 26.81
C GLN A 190 -5.21 -22.15 27.32
N ALA A 191 -5.71 -23.38 27.44
CA ALA A 191 -4.87 -24.52 27.84
C ALA A 191 -3.85 -24.88 26.77
N ASP A 192 -4.21 -24.69 25.49
CA ASP A 192 -3.31 -24.85 24.34
C ASP A 192 -2.27 -23.71 24.23
N LEU A 193 -2.38 -22.64 25.03
CA LEU A 193 -1.41 -21.53 25.10
C LEU A 193 -0.06 -21.90 25.74
N GLY A 194 0.19 -23.16 26.07
CA GLY A 194 1.50 -23.60 26.60
C GLY A 194 2.70 -23.27 25.70
N GLU A 195 2.45 -22.77 24.48
CA GLU A 195 3.43 -22.26 23.54
C GLU A 195 3.97 -20.88 23.96
N GLN A 196 5.30 -20.75 24.07
CA GLN A 196 5.97 -19.54 24.58
C GLN A 196 5.83 -18.30 23.68
N ASP A 197 5.42 -18.49 22.43
CA ASP A 197 5.29 -17.47 21.40
C ASP A 197 3.85 -17.04 21.17
N LEU A 198 2.89 -17.44 22.02
CA LEU A 198 1.49 -17.09 21.89
C LEU A 198 1.07 -16.04 22.94
N VAL A 199 0.38 -14.99 22.48
CA VAL A 199 -0.10 -13.88 23.31
C VAL A 199 -1.62 -13.79 23.16
N ASP A 200 -2.33 -13.99 24.26
CA ASP A 200 -3.77 -13.75 24.31
C ASP A 200 -4.06 -12.29 24.70
N LEU A 201 -4.48 -11.49 23.72
CA LEU A 201 -4.84 -10.09 23.91
C LEU A 201 -6.07 -9.94 24.84
N GLY A 202 -6.96 -10.92 24.90
CA GLY A 202 -8.14 -10.88 25.79
C GLY A 202 -7.74 -10.78 27.27
N SER A 203 -6.71 -11.52 27.67
CA SER A 203 -6.14 -11.47 29.02
C SER A 203 -5.49 -10.12 29.38
N HIS A 204 -5.02 -9.36 28.38
CA HIS A 204 -4.34 -8.08 28.56
C HIS A 204 -5.26 -6.86 28.43
N PHE A 205 -6.35 -6.99 27.68
CA PHE A 205 -7.29 -5.92 27.37
C PHE A 205 -8.72 -6.45 27.53
N PRO A 206 -9.35 -6.26 28.71
CA PRO A 206 -10.70 -6.77 28.98
C PRO A 206 -11.79 -6.26 28.01
N GLN A 207 -11.54 -5.14 27.34
CA GLN A 207 -12.41 -4.57 26.32
C GLN A 207 -12.20 -5.19 24.92
N MET A 208 -11.25 -6.12 24.74
CA MET A 208 -10.92 -6.72 23.45
C MET A 208 -12.11 -7.47 22.84
N LEU A 209 -12.49 -7.12 21.61
CA LEU A 209 -13.35 -7.95 20.77
C LEU A 209 -12.66 -9.28 20.46
N VAL A 210 -13.10 -10.35 21.12
CA VAL A 210 -12.57 -11.72 20.93
C VAL A 210 -13.05 -12.34 19.62
N ASP A 211 -12.32 -13.35 19.14
CA ASP A 211 -12.57 -14.05 17.87
C ASP A 211 -13.93 -14.75 17.80
N GLY A 212 -14.54 -15.06 18.95
CA GLY A 212 -15.86 -15.66 19.07
C GLY A 212 -17.03 -14.67 19.14
N SER A 213 -16.77 -13.36 19.24
CA SER A 213 -17.82 -12.35 19.42
C SER A 213 -18.68 -12.11 18.17
N ASP A 214 -19.92 -11.64 18.37
CA ASP A 214 -20.87 -11.29 17.28
C ASP A 214 -20.46 -10.03 16.48
N ALA A 215 -19.37 -9.38 16.86
CA ALA A 215 -18.89 -8.19 16.18
C ALA A 215 -18.48 -8.52 14.72
N PRO A 216 -18.67 -7.58 13.78
CA PRO A 216 -18.26 -7.76 12.39
C PRO A 216 -16.79 -8.16 12.28
N LYS A 217 -16.48 -9.12 11.39
CA LYS A 217 -15.11 -9.65 11.22
C LYS A 217 -14.07 -8.53 11.12
N GLN A 218 -14.34 -7.50 10.33
CA GLN A 218 -13.38 -6.43 10.12
C GLN A 218 -13.15 -5.55 11.35
N ALA A 219 -14.20 -5.25 12.12
CA ALA A 219 -14.07 -4.53 13.38
C ALA A 219 -13.16 -5.31 14.35
N ARG A 220 -13.34 -6.64 14.43
CA ARG A 220 -12.47 -7.50 15.24
C ARG A 220 -11.01 -7.48 14.76
N LEU A 221 -10.79 -7.48 13.44
CA LEU A 221 -9.45 -7.42 12.86
C LEU A 221 -8.76 -6.07 13.12
N ALA A 222 -9.48 -4.95 12.97
CA ALA A 222 -8.98 -3.60 13.27
C ALA A 222 -8.63 -3.48 14.74
N HIS A 223 -9.54 -3.94 15.60
CA HIS A 223 -9.34 -3.92 17.03
C HIS A 223 -8.12 -4.75 17.44
N LYS A 224 -7.97 -5.95 16.88
CA LYS A 224 -6.82 -6.82 17.12
C LYS A 224 -5.51 -6.16 16.67
N ALA A 225 -5.45 -5.60 15.47
CA ALA A 225 -4.24 -4.96 14.95
C ALA A 225 -3.74 -3.82 15.85
N LEU A 226 -4.63 -2.93 16.31
CA LEU A 226 -4.24 -1.84 17.20
C LEU A 226 -3.79 -2.34 18.58
N HIS A 227 -4.48 -3.33 19.16
CA HIS A 227 -4.07 -3.91 20.45
C HIS A 227 -2.74 -4.67 20.38
N ILE A 228 -2.39 -5.26 19.24
CA ILE A 228 -1.06 -5.84 19.02
C ILE A 228 0.02 -4.75 19.17
N PHE A 229 -0.13 -3.61 18.49
CA PHE A 229 0.83 -2.51 18.60
C PHE A 229 0.88 -1.91 20.00
N ARG A 230 -0.28 -1.73 20.65
CA ARG A 230 -0.35 -1.27 22.04
C ARG A 230 0.37 -2.23 22.99
N HIS A 231 0.15 -3.54 22.83
CA HIS A 231 0.83 -4.56 23.64
C HIS A 231 2.34 -4.53 23.41
N ALA A 232 2.78 -4.58 22.16
CA ALA A 232 4.20 -4.58 21.80
C ALA A 232 4.93 -3.34 22.33
N GLY A 233 4.31 -2.15 22.24
CA GLY A 233 4.87 -0.92 22.81
C GLY A 233 4.98 -0.94 24.33
N ARG A 234 3.97 -1.47 25.05
CA ARG A 234 4.04 -1.68 26.51
C ARG A 234 5.17 -2.63 26.90
N VAL A 235 5.33 -3.74 26.18
CA VAL A 235 6.40 -4.73 26.42
C VAL A 235 7.77 -4.08 26.22
N LEU A 236 7.96 -3.34 25.12
CA LEU A 236 9.20 -2.63 24.83
C LEU A 236 9.54 -1.58 25.91
N LEU A 237 8.56 -0.79 26.35
CA LEU A 237 8.75 0.19 27.43
C LEU A 237 9.17 -0.45 28.75
N ARG A 238 8.52 -1.56 29.13
CA ARG A 238 8.88 -2.31 30.35
C ARG A 238 10.32 -2.82 30.28
N GLN A 239 10.70 -3.42 29.16
CA GLN A 239 12.08 -3.91 28.94
C GLN A 239 13.11 -2.79 29.09
N LYS A 240 12.84 -1.61 28.48
CA LYS A 240 13.69 -0.43 28.64
C LYS A 240 13.80 0.03 30.09
N SER A 241 12.70 0.02 30.84
CA SER A 241 12.69 0.48 32.24
C SER A 241 13.38 -0.49 33.20
N GLU A 242 13.22 -1.79 33.00
CA GLU A 242 13.72 -2.82 33.92
C GLU A 242 15.18 -3.20 33.63
N ARG A 243 15.73 -2.73 32.50
CA ARG A 243 17.04 -3.17 31.96
C ARG A 243 17.13 -4.71 31.85
N VAL A 244 15.99 -5.37 31.74
CA VAL A 244 15.92 -6.82 31.56
C VAL A 244 16.31 -7.10 30.13
N SER A 245 17.51 -7.64 29.94
CA SER A 245 17.89 -8.22 28.66
C SER A 245 16.86 -9.30 28.30
N LEU A 246 16.26 -9.18 27.12
CA LEU A 246 15.48 -10.25 26.51
C LEU A 246 16.24 -11.58 26.57
N ARG A 247 15.55 -12.72 26.53
CA ARG A 247 16.19 -14.05 26.52
C ARG A 247 17.26 -14.20 25.43
N ALA A 248 17.19 -13.41 24.35
CA ALA A 248 18.18 -13.34 23.27
C ALA A 248 19.16 -12.15 23.36
N GLY A 249 19.05 -11.30 24.39
CA GLY A 249 19.94 -10.17 24.63
C GLY A 249 19.81 -8.99 23.66
N VAL A 250 18.91 -9.06 22.67
CA VAL A 250 18.77 -8.01 21.65
C VAL A 250 17.36 -7.46 21.57
N GLU A 251 17.25 -6.15 21.75
CA GLU A 251 16.02 -5.36 21.64
C GLU A 251 15.58 -5.24 20.16
N PRO A 252 14.30 -5.55 19.83
CA PRO A 252 13.80 -5.37 18.47
C PRO A 252 13.82 -3.91 18.04
N GLN A 253 14.24 -3.70 16.80
CA GLN A 253 14.34 -2.39 16.14
C GLN A 253 13.17 -2.17 15.19
N TRP A 254 12.59 -3.25 14.65
CA TRP A 254 11.47 -3.22 13.73
C TRP A 254 10.40 -4.23 14.16
N PHE A 255 9.14 -3.82 14.04
CA PHE A 255 7.97 -4.58 14.46
C PHE A 255 7.03 -4.73 13.27
N CYS A 256 6.94 -5.94 12.72
CA CYS A 256 6.16 -6.24 11.55
C CYS A 256 4.87 -6.97 11.94
N LEU A 257 3.72 -6.31 11.75
CA LEU A 257 2.42 -6.93 11.81
C LEU A 257 2.19 -7.73 10.53
N LEU A 258 1.93 -9.02 10.69
CA LEU A 258 1.75 -9.99 9.61
C LEU A 258 0.39 -10.67 9.76
N ASP A 259 -0.26 -11.00 8.66
CA ASP A 259 -1.39 -11.92 8.67
C ASP A 259 -0.92 -13.38 8.65
N ASP A 260 -1.78 -14.29 9.11
CA ASP A 260 -1.53 -15.74 9.16
C ASP A 260 -1.56 -16.42 7.77
N ASP A 261 -1.88 -15.64 6.72
CA ASP A 261 -1.84 -15.98 5.30
C ASP A 261 -0.77 -15.17 4.55
N THR A 262 0.27 -14.71 5.25
CA THR A 262 1.40 -14.00 4.65
C THR A 262 2.67 -14.83 4.71
N TYR A 263 3.39 -14.90 3.57
CA TYR A 263 4.80 -15.28 3.60
C TYR A 263 5.64 -14.01 3.75
N PHE A 264 6.47 -13.94 4.79
CA PHE A 264 7.36 -12.80 5.06
C PHE A 264 8.83 -13.23 5.01
N SER A 265 9.72 -12.40 4.51
CA SER A 265 11.16 -12.66 4.44
C SER A 265 11.91 -11.66 5.32
N PRO A 266 12.19 -11.99 6.60
CA PRO A 266 12.94 -11.12 7.49
C PRO A 266 14.31 -10.72 6.92
N SER A 267 14.99 -11.63 6.22
CA SER A 267 16.29 -11.35 5.59
C SER A 267 16.18 -10.28 4.49
N ASN A 268 15.17 -10.38 3.61
CA ASN A 268 14.95 -9.37 2.58
C ASN A 268 14.49 -8.03 3.17
N PHE A 269 13.71 -8.05 4.26
CA PHE A 269 13.33 -6.83 4.96
C PHE A 269 14.54 -6.12 5.58
N ARG A 270 15.42 -6.87 6.25
CA ARG A 270 16.66 -6.32 6.81
C ARG A 270 17.56 -5.70 5.74
N ARG A 271 17.66 -6.34 4.57
CA ARG A 271 18.34 -5.77 3.39
C ARG A 271 17.70 -4.45 2.98
N LEU A 272 16.37 -4.42 2.82
CA LEU A 272 15.64 -3.21 2.44
C LEU A 272 15.92 -2.05 3.41
N VAL A 273 15.85 -2.31 4.72
CA VAL A 273 16.18 -1.34 5.79
C VAL A 273 17.62 -0.82 5.63
N ALA A 274 18.59 -1.72 5.39
CA ALA A 274 19.99 -1.36 5.24
C ALA A 274 20.27 -0.53 3.96
N GLU A 275 19.70 -0.94 2.83
CA GLU A 275 19.82 -0.23 1.54
C GLU A 275 19.23 1.17 1.60
N ARG A 276 18.07 1.29 2.26
CA ARG A 276 17.39 2.57 2.45
C ARG A 276 17.98 3.41 3.59
N ARG A 277 18.93 2.85 4.34
CA ARG A 277 19.55 3.47 5.54
C ARG A 277 18.52 3.95 6.55
N TRP A 278 17.44 3.18 6.72
CA TRP A 278 16.41 3.53 7.68
C TRP A 278 16.92 3.32 9.11
N ASN A 279 16.69 4.31 9.95
CA ASN A 279 17.00 4.24 11.37
C ASN A 279 15.75 3.87 12.17
N ALA A 280 15.89 2.95 13.12
CA ALA A 280 14.80 2.55 13.99
C ALA A 280 14.39 3.64 15.00
N ASP A 281 15.29 4.61 15.26
CA ASP A 281 15.03 5.77 16.11
C ASP A 281 14.20 6.86 15.41
N ASP A 282 14.11 6.80 14.07
CA ASP A 282 13.22 7.65 13.30
C ASP A 282 11.82 7.03 13.28
N ALA A 283 10.77 7.83 13.49
CA ALA A 283 9.40 7.34 13.51
C ALA A 283 8.92 7.05 12.08
N MET A 284 9.13 5.81 11.65
CA MET A 284 8.83 5.30 10.31
C MET A 284 7.89 4.11 10.36
N PHE A 285 7.02 3.98 9.35
CA PHE A 285 6.28 2.76 9.08
C PHE A 285 6.20 2.50 7.57
N THR A 286 6.14 1.25 7.15
CA THR A 286 6.23 0.86 5.74
C THR A 286 5.44 -0.42 5.47
N GLY A 287 5.10 -0.65 4.19
CA GLY A 287 4.33 -1.80 3.72
C GLY A 287 3.90 -1.62 2.27
N SER A 288 2.88 -2.34 1.81
CA SER A 288 2.30 -2.11 0.48
C SER A 288 1.37 -0.90 0.50
N LEU A 289 1.72 0.20 -0.19
CA LEU A 289 1.02 1.49 -0.10
C LEU A 289 -0.25 1.57 -0.95
N SER A 290 -1.44 1.51 -0.36
CA SER A 290 -2.67 1.88 -1.08
C SER A 290 -2.83 3.40 -1.15
N HIS A 291 -2.98 3.89 -2.37
CA HIS A 291 -3.39 5.26 -2.67
C HIS A 291 -4.89 5.33 -3.02
N TRP A 292 -5.60 4.20 -2.96
CA TRP A 292 -6.94 4.12 -3.47
C TRP A 292 -7.98 4.58 -2.44
N LEU A 293 -8.93 5.38 -2.92
CA LEU A 293 -10.14 5.89 -2.26
C LEU A 293 -11.17 4.80 -1.89
N LYS A 294 -10.77 3.53 -1.70
CA LYS A 294 -11.69 2.37 -1.51
C LYS A 294 -12.80 2.62 -0.51
N HIS A 295 -12.51 3.46 0.48
CA HIS A 295 -13.38 3.65 1.62
C HIS A 295 -13.81 5.12 1.79
N GLY A 296 -13.67 5.95 0.76
CA GLY A 296 -14.12 7.35 0.84
C GLY A 296 -13.30 8.22 1.79
N PHE A 297 -12.05 7.84 2.08
CA PHE A 297 -11.10 8.64 2.85
C PHE A 297 -10.18 9.41 1.88
N PRO A 298 -10.54 10.66 1.49
CA PRO A 298 -9.62 11.49 0.74
C PRO A 298 -8.35 11.72 1.58
N ASN A 299 -7.19 11.76 0.93
CA ASN A 299 -5.92 12.10 1.57
C ASN A 299 -5.44 11.09 2.63
N LEU A 300 -5.81 9.82 2.47
CA LEU A 300 -5.28 8.74 3.30
C LEU A 300 -4.46 7.78 2.42
N VAL A 301 -3.19 7.62 2.77
CA VAL A 301 -2.38 6.49 2.28
C VAL A 301 -2.26 5.53 3.42
N PHE A 302 -2.58 4.29 3.13
CA PHE A 302 -2.52 3.23 4.10
C PHE A 302 -1.67 2.09 3.58
N THR A 303 -0.99 1.41 4.48
CA THR A 303 -0.29 0.16 4.18
C THR A 303 -1.27 -0.98 4.29
N PHE A 304 -1.55 -1.68 3.20
CA PHE A 304 -2.35 -2.91 3.25
C PHE A 304 -1.47 -4.14 3.11
N ALA A 305 -2.11 -5.31 3.16
CA ALA A 305 -1.52 -6.63 2.95
C ALA A 305 -0.32 -6.63 1.98
N PRO A 306 0.69 -7.47 2.22
CA PRO A 306 0.69 -8.58 3.17
C PRO A 306 1.28 -8.26 4.56
N ALA A 307 1.95 -7.12 4.74
CA ALA A 307 2.64 -6.80 5.98
C ALA A 307 2.77 -5.30 6.21
N VAL A 308 2.80 -4.89 7.47
CA VAL A 308 3.09 -3.52 7.91
C VAL A 308 4.19 -3.55 8.95
N CYS A 309 5.30 -2.87 8.69
CA CYS A 309 6.45 -2.80 9.59
C CYS A 309 6.64 -1.40 10.16
N LEU A 310 6.74 -1.30 11.48
CA LEU A 310 7.00 -0.07 12.22
C LEU A 310 8.43 -0.11 12.76
N SER A 311 9.13 1.01 12.63
CA SER A 311 10.32 1.30 13.42
C SER A 311 9.99 1.30 14.92
N GLN A 312 11.02 1.13 15.74
CA GLN A 312 10.89 1.21 17.18
C GLN A 312 10.28 2.55 17.64
N ALA A 313 10.73 3.67 17.09
CA ALA A 313 10.21 4.99 17.45
C ALA A 313 8.74 5.18 17.03
N ALA A 314 8.33 4.69 15.85
CA ALA A 314 6.93 4.73 15.44
C ALA A 314 6.04 3.88 16.34
N LEU A 315 6.48 2.67 16.72
CA LEU A 315 5.74 1.81 17.64
C LEU A 315 5.51 2.50 18.98
N LEU A 316 6.55 3.12 19.56
CA LEU A 316 6.44 3.79 20.85
C LEU A 316 5.47 4.98 20.80
N ARG A 317 5.50 5.78 19.72
CA ARG A 317 4.54 6.87 19.52
C ARG A 317 3.12 6.35 19.36
N LEU A 318 2.91 5.36 18.51
CA LEU A 318 1.60 4.75 18.28
C LEU A 318 1.05 4.15 19.57
N SER A 319 1.84 3.36 20.28
CA SER A 319 1.43 2.74 21.54
C SER A 319 1.04 3.78 22.57
N ALA A 320 1.80 4.87 22.72
CA ALA A 320 1.46 5.94 23.66
C ALA A 320 0.14 6.64 23.29
N HIS A 321 -0.08 6.89 22.00
CA HIS A 321 -1.33 7.46 21.51
C HIS A 321 -2.52 6.53 21.74
N LEU A 322 -2.38 5.23 21.45
CA LEU A 322 -3.38 4.20 21.69
C LEU A 322 -3.74 4.00 23.19
N GLU A 323 -2.95 4.52 24.14
CA GLU A 323 -3.36 4.57 25.55
C GLU A 323 -4.47 5.60 25.82
N THR A 324 -4.57 6.62 24.97
CA THR A 324 -5.50 7.77 25.13
C THR A 324 -6.70 7.69 24.19
N VAL A 325 -6.62 6.84 23.17
CA VAL A 325 -7.65 6.66 22.16
C VAL A 325 -8.92 6.08 22.78
N PRO A 326 -10.11 6.66 22.53
CA PRO A 326 -11.36 6.18 23.10
C PRO A 326 -11.70 4.77 22.60
N TYR A 327 -12.23 3.96 23.50
CA TYR A 327 -12.85 2.69 23.16
C TYR A 327 -14.34 2.93 22.89
N ASP A 328 -14.78 2.70 21.66
CA ASP A 328 -16.19 2.78 21.28
C ASP A 328 -16.71 1.41 20.80
N PRO A 329 -17.37 0.64 21.68
CA PRO A 329 -17.95 -0.64 21.31
C PRO A 329 -19.17 -0.46 20.38
N GLU A 330 -19.88 0.66 20.43
CA GLU A 330 -21.07 0.90 19.59
C GLU A 330 -20.66 1.19 18.14
N ALA A 331 -19.60 1.99 17.93
CA ALA A 331 -19.00 2.19 16.61
C ALA A 331 -18.51 0.88 15.99
N SER A 332 -18.06 -0.06 16.83
CA SER A 332 -17.59 -1.38 16.38
C SER A 332 -18.73 -2.35 16.02
N ALA A 333 -19.93 -2.15 16.57
CA ALA A 333 -21.06 -3.07 16.42
C ALA A 333 -22.00 -2.74 15.24
N SER A 334 -21.87 -1.57 14.61
CA SER A 334 -22.82 -1.09 13.59
C SER A 334 -22.20 -0.97 12.19
N PRO A 335 -21.98 -2.06 11.45
CA PRO A 335 -21.31 -2.09 10.14
C PRO A 335 -22.10 -1.43 8.98
N GLY A 336 -23.13 -0.65 9.28
CA GLY A 336 -23.97 0.02 8.28
C GLY A 336 -24.21 1.50 8.54
N ARG A 337 -23.70 2.07 9.65
CA ARG A 337 -23.96 3.49 9.97
C ARG A 337 -23.01 4.45 9.25
N SER A 338 -21.79 3.99 8.93
CA SER A 338 -20.78 4.81 8.25
C SER A 338 -20.91 4.86 6.71
N GLN A 339 -21.63 3.92 6.08
CA GLN A 339 -21.89 3.97 4.63
C GLN A 339 -23.10 4.83 4.25
N VAL A 340 -23.81 5.41 5.23
CA VAL A 340 -24.99 6.25 4.97
C VAL A 340 -24.52 7.65 4.56
N THR A 341 -24.46 7.83 3.24
CA THR A 341 -24.78 9.04 2.49
C THR A 341 -23.72 10.14 2.30
N ALA A 342 -22.71 9.83 1.48
CA ALA A 342 -22.14 10.83 0.57
C ALA A 342 -23.08 11.17 -0.62
N GLN A 343 -24.30 10.59 -0.69
CA GLN A 343 -25.21 10.71 -1.84
C GLN A 343 -26.60 11.31 -1.56
N THR A 344 -26.94 11.72 -0.34
CA THR A 344 -28.20 12.46 -0.11
C THR A 344 -27.94 13.83 0.51
N HIS A 345 -27.69 14.80 -0.36
CA HIS A 345 -27.54 16.22 -0.03
C HIS A 345 -28.82 16.93 0.49
N SER A 346 -29.87 16.21 0.91
CA SER A 346 -31.19 16.84 1.10
C SER A 346 -31.81 16.74 2.49
N ALA A 347 -31.15 16.17 3.50
CA ALA A 347 -31.64 16.24 4.87
C ALA A 347 -30.48 16.34 5.85
N ALA A 348 -30.46 17.42 6.64
CA ALA A 348 -29.48 17.60 7.71
C ALA A 348 -29.59 16.42 8.69
N PRO A 349 -28.54 15.59 8.84
CA PRO A 349 -28.55 14.52 9.82
C PRO A 349 -28.66 15.09 11.25
N PRO A 350 -29.30 14.37 12.20
CA PRO A 350 -29.41 14.80 13.58
C PRO A 350 -28.02 14.97 14.21
N ALA A 351 -27.81 16.10 14.88
CA ALA A 351 -26.51 16.64 15.30
C ALA A 351 -25.75 15.85 16.39
N SER A 352 -26.13 14.63 16.76
CA SER A 352 -25.69 14.02 18.03
C SER A 352 -24.86 12.73 17.95
N SER A 353 -24.36 12.29 16.80
CA SER A 353 -23.37 11.18 16.78
C SER A 353 -22.54 11.10 15.50
N HIS A 354 -22.04 12.25 15.00
CA HIS A 354 -21.04 12.23 13.94
C HIS A 354 -19.67 11.97 14.57
N PHE A 355 -19.32 10.69 14.74
CA PHE A 355 -17.91 10.35 14.75
C PHE A 355 -17.37 10.74 13.38
N SER A 356 -16.46 11.71 13.37
CA SER A 356 -15.65 11.97 12.18
C SER A 356 -14.88 10.68 11.93
N VAL A 357 -15.08 10.12 10.73
CA VAL A 357 -14.37 8.93 10.27
C VAL A 357 -12.85 9.19 10.23
N ASP A 358 -12.42 10.43 10.44
CA ASP A 358 -11.04 10.89 10.41
C ASP A 358 -10.32 10.77 11.76
N MET A 359 -10.96 10.20 12.80
CA MET A 359 -10.34 10.04 14.12
C MET A 359 -9.86 8.61 14.38
N CYS A 360 -8.71 8.47 15.05
CA CYS A 360 -8.21 7.18 15.52
C CYS A 360 -9.11 6.62 16.62
N HIS A 361 -9.59 5.39 16.46
CA HIS A 361 -10.36 4.69 17.50
C HIS A 361 -10.21 3.17 17.42
N PHE A 362 -10.61 2.48 18.50
CA PHE A 362 -10.58 1.02 18.60
C PHE A 362 -11.77 0.33 17.91
N GLY A 363 -12.31 0.93 16.85
CA GLY A 363 -13.38 0.37 16.01
C GLY A 363 -13.14 0.74 14.55
N GLY A 364 -13.91 0.21 13.61
CA GLY A 364 -13.78 0.56 12.20
C GLY A 364 -14.04 -0.59 11.25
N GLU A 365 -14.29 -0.26 9.98
CA GLU A 365 -14.57 -1.26 8.94
C GLU A 365 -13.32 -1.95 8.39
N HIS A 366 -12.11 -1.41 8.62
CA HIS A 366 -10.86 -1.91 8.05
C HIS A 366 -9.66 -1.59 8.95
N ASP A 367 -8.81 -2.58 9.18
CA ASP A 367 -7.68 -2.51 10.11
C ASP A 367 -6.51 -1.68 9.59
N ASP A 368 -6.18 -1.84 8.30
CA ASP A 368 -5.18 -1.07 7.59
C ASP A 368 -5.53 0.42 7.48
N VAL A 369 -6.81 0.72 7.20
CA VAL A 369 -7.35 2.08 7.18
C VAL A 369 -7.28 2.71 8.57
N MET A 370 -7.74 2.00 9.61
CA MET A 370 -7.73 2.54 10.97
C MET A 370 -6.30 2.77 11.47
N LEU A 371 -5.38 1.85 11.18
CA LEU A 371 -3.96 2.05 11.44
C LEU A 371 -3.43 3.33 10.77
N ALA A 372 -3.76 3.55 9.51
CA ALA A 372 -3.31 4.73 8.78
C ALA A 372 -3.91 6.04 9.32
N ILE A 373 -5.17 6.03 9.77
CA ILE A 373 -5.78 7.19 10.45
C ILE A 373 -4.99 7.51 11.72
N CYS A 374 -4.69 6.51 12.56
CA CYS A 374 -3.89 6.69 13.76
C CYS A 374 -2.47 7.19 13.45
N MET A 375 -1.83 6.70 12.38
CA MET A 375 -0.53 7.20 11.94
C MET A 375 -0.60 8.65 11.47
N LYS A 376 -1.66 9.01 10.75
CA LYS A 376 -1.88 10.38 10.27
C LYS A 376 -2.08 11.36 11.42
N GLU A 377 -2.84 11.00 12.46
CA GLU A 377 -2.98 11.83 13.67
C GLU A 377 -1.63 12.07 14.38
N LEU A 378 -0.71 11.12 14.28
CA LEU A 378 0.65 11.23 14.79
C LEU A 378 1.60 12.02 13.87
N GLY A 379 1.10 12.53 12.74
CA GLY A 379 1.91 13.20 11.71
C GLY A 379 2.88 12.25 11.01
N LEU A 380 2.61 10.94 11.00
CA LEU A 380 3.43 9.94 10.34
C LEU A 380 2.89 9.64 8.95
N VAL A 381 3.74 9.79 7.94
CA VAL A 381 3.45 9.43 6.55
C VAL A 381 4.10 8.07 6.26
N PRO A 382 3.41 7.16 5.53
CA PRO A 382 3.99 5.88 5.21
C PRO A 382 5.27 6.04 4.37
N THR A 383 6.31 5.31 4.78
CA THR A 383 7.57 5.25 4.07
C THR A 383 7.46 4.29 2.89
N ARG A 384 7.93 4.76 1.74
CA ARG A 384 8.05 3.99 0.49
C ARG A 384 8.82 2.70 0.67
N SER A 385 8.26 1.60 0.18
CA SER A 385 8.78 0.24 0.42
C SER A 385 9.40 -0.40 -0.82
N GLU A 386 9.47 0.34 -1.91
CA GLU A 386 10.07 -0.12 -3.15
C GLU A 386 11.58 -0.29 -2.98
N ASP A 387 12.23 -0.96 -3.94
CA ASP A 387 13.69 -0.98 -4.01
C ASP A 387 14.26 0.29 -4.68
N ALA A 388 15.58 0.34 -4.89
CA ALA A 388 16.26 1.47 -5.52
C ALA A 388 15.78 1.77 -6.96
N ARG A 389 15.15 0.78 -7.63
CA ARG A 389 14.58 0.90 -8.98
C ARG A 389 13.08 1.22 -8.98
N GLY A 390 12.47 1.37 -7.81
CA GLY A 390 11.03 1.59 -7.69
C GLY A 390 10.20 0.32 -7.81
N ARG A 391 10.81 -0.87 -7.71
CA ARG A 391 10.08 -2.14 -7.76
C ARG A 391 9.49 -2.48 -6.40
N ALA A 392 8.27 -3.02 -6.38
CA ALA A 392 7.58 -3.38 -5.16
C ALA A 392 8.33 -4.48 -4.40
N ALA A 393 8.60 -4.26 -3.11
CA ALA A 393 9.14 -5.31 -2.23
C ALA A 393 8.03 -6.04 -1.45
N PHE A 394 6.92 -5.37 -1.16
CA PHE A 394 5.75 -5.95 -0.48
C PHE A 394 4.70 -6.29 -1.54
N LEU A 395 4.62 -7.56 -1.91
CA LEU A 395 3.77 -8.02 -3.00
C LEU A 395 2.41 -8.46 -2.44
N PRO A 396 1.30 -7.84 -2.88
CA PRO A 396 -0.05 -8.18 -2.39
C PRO A 396 -0.64 -9.40 -3.13
N VAL A 397 0.21 -10.23 -3.71
CA VAL A 397 -0.16 -11.36 -4.57
C VAL A 397 0.66 -12.59 -4.25
N GLU A 398 0.17 -13.73 -4.74
CA GLU A 398 0.91 -14.98 -4.74
C GLU A 398 2.07 -14.95 -5.74
N LEU A 399 3.03 -15.87 -5.57
CA LEU A 399 4.22 -15.94 -6.41
C LEU A 399 3.91 -16.20 -7.89
N GLU A 400 2.93 -17.06 -8.18
CA GLU A 400 2.56 -17.41 -9.56
C GLU A 400 1.90 -16.25 -10.31
N ASP A 401 1.31 -15.32 -9.56
CA ASP A 401 0.57 -14.18 -10.07
C ASP A 401 1.48 -12.96 -10.34
N VAL A 402 2.75 -12.99 -9.91
CA VAL A 402 3.63 -11.80 -9.97
C VAL A 402 3.81 -11.29 -11.39
N ASP A 403 4.08 -12.16 -12.36
CA ASP A 403 4.30 -11.74 -13.76
C ASP A 403 3.04 -11.08 -14.34
N ASP A 404 1.86 -11.62 -14.02
CA ASP A 404 0.58 -11.16 -14.54
C ASP A 404 -0.01 -9.99 -13.74
N PHE A 405 0.47 -9.74 -12.52
CA PHE A 405 -0.03 -8.66 -11.67
C PHE A 405 0.62 -7.31 -11.96
N GLY A 406 1.56 -7.17 -12.91
CA GLY A 406 2.26 -5.90 -13.17
C GLY A 406 1.36 -4.73 -13.62
N PRO A 407 1.90 -3.52 -13.81
CA PRO A 407 1.09 -2.39 -14.29
C PRO A 407 0.47 -2.71 -15.65
N LEU A 408 -0.80 -2.33 -15.85
CA LEU A 408 -1.46 -2.47 -17.16
C LEU A 408 -0.68 -1.67 -18.21
N HIS A 409 -0.47 -2.21 -19.42
CA HIS A 409 0.31 -1.52 -20.45
C HIS A 409 -0.37 -0.26 -21.01
N SER A 410 -1.70 -0.11 -20.89
CA SER A 410 -2.41 1.15 -21.21
C SER A 410 -3.80 1.19 -20.54
N PRO A 411 -4.11 2.15 -19.64
CA PRO A 411 -5.45 2.29 -19.08
C PRO A 411 -6.41 2.93 -20.08
N ALA A 412 -5.92 3.69 -21.06
CA ALA A 412 -6.76 4.34 -22.07
C ALA A 412 -7.28 3.35 -23.12
N CYS A 413 -6.67 2.17 -23.23
CA CYS A 413 -7.03 1.15 -24.23
C CYS A 413 -7.85 -0.01 -23.66
N GLU A 414 -8.02 -0.10 -22.34
CA GLU A 414 -8.87 -1.12 -21.73
C GLU A 414 -10.24 -0.52 -21.34
N PRO A 415 -11.35 -0.99 -21.95
CA PRO A 415 -12.71 -0.65 -21.55
C PRO A 415 -13.00 -0.93 -20.06
N ALA A 416 -12.13 -1.68 -19.39
CA ALA A 416 -12.16 -2.00 -17.98
C ALA A 416 -12.06 -0.77 -17.05
N VAL A 417 -11.55 0.38 -17.49
CA VAL A 417 -11.53 1.56 -16.60
C VAL A 417 -12.94 2.15 -16.38
N TYR A 418 -13.90 1.83 -17.25
CA TYR A 418 -15.28 2.27 -17.12
C TYR A 418 -16.09 1.32 -16.23
N ASN A 419 -16.24 1.72 -14.96
CA ASN A 419 -17.15 1.18 -13.97
C ASN A 419 -16.91 -0.31 -13.64
N MET A 420 -16.25 -0.56 -12.51
CA MET A 420 -16.09 -1.88 -11.89
C MET A 420 -17.36 -2.76 -11.86
N ARG A 421 -18.56 -2.20 -11.67
CA ARG A 421 -19.82 -2.97 -11.74
C ARG A 421 -20.10 -3.45 -13.16
N PHE A 422 -19.68 -2.70 -14.16
CA PHE A 422 -19.72 -3.11 -15.57
C PHE A 422 -18.70 -4.23 -15.82
N ILE A 423 -17.43 -4.11 -15.38
CA ILE A 423 -16.42 -5.18 -15.53
C ILE A 423 -16.88 -6.48 -14.86
N ALA A 424 -17.25 -6.42 -13.58
CA ALA A 424 -17.66 -7.59 -12.81
C ALA A 424 -18.87 -8.29 -13.45
N LYS A 425 -19.84 -7.49 -13.92
CA LYS A 425 -21.03 -8.00 -14.60
C LYS A 425 -20.76 -8.50 -16.02
N HIS A 426 -19.84 -7.88 -16.76
CA HIS A 426 -19.59 -8.19 -18.17
C HIS A 426 -18.66 -9.40 -18.33
N HIS A 427 -17.72 -9.56 -17.40
CA HIS A 427 -16.78 -10.69 -17.40
C HIS A 427 -17.22 -11.83 -16.48
N ASN A 428 -18.40 -11.73 -15.85
CA ASN A 428 -18.92 -12.72 -14.89
C ASN A 428 -17.91 -13.02 -13.76
N ILE A 429 -17.19 -11.97 -13.36
CA ILE A 429 -16.07 -12.02 -12.42
C ILE A 429 -16.64 -12.00 -11.01
N SER A 430 -16.35 -13.04 -10.22
CA SER A 430 -16.66 -13.06 -8.78
C SER A 430 -15.80 -12.04 -8.04
N ASP A 431 -16.34 -11.42 -6.99
CA ASP A 431 -15.56 -10.64 -6.01
C ASP A 431 -14.36 -11.49 -5.54
N GLY A 432 -13.14 -11.08 -5.91
CA GLY A 432 -11.90 -11.80 -5.62
C GLY A 432 -11.01 -12.08 -6.83
N ASP A 433 -11.45 -11.78 -8.05
CA ASP A 433 -10.61 -11.94 -9.24
C ASP A 433 -9.40 -11.00 -9.23
N ILE A 434 -8.24 -11.58 -9.55
CA ILE A 434 -6.96 -10.92 -9.64
C ILE A 434 -7.00 -9.68 -10.53
N VAL A 435 -7.82 -9.65 -11.57
CA VAL A 435 -7.96 -8.48 -12.46
C VAL A 435 -8.46 -7.25 -11.70
N VAL A 436 -9.45 -7.44 -10.82
CA VAL A 436 -10.01 -6.36 -9.98
C VAL A 436 -8.99 -5.91 -8.95
N GLN A 437 -8.30 -6.86 -8.31
CA GLN A 437 -7.27 -6.54 -7.32
C GLN A 437 -6.09 -5.78 -7.96
N ARG A 438 -5.67 -6.23 -9.15
CA ARG A 438 -4.64 -5.58 -9.98
C ARG A 438 -5.04 -4.16 -10.33
N TYR A 439 -6.25 -3.96 -10.86
CA TYR A 439 -6.74 -2.61 -11.17
C TYR A 439 -6.65 -1.68 -9.96
N TYR A 440 -7.14 -2.10 -8.80
CA TYR A 440 -7.11 -1.26 -7.59
C TYR A 440 -5.73 -1.04 -7.02
N TYR A 441 -4.85 -2.05 -7.10
CA TYR A 441 -3.46 -1.89 -6.69
C TYR A 441 -2.75 -0.84 -7.54
N TRP A 442 -2.90 -0.91 -8.87
CA TRP A 442 -2.21 -0.03 -9.80
C TRP A 442 -2.84 1.34 -9.96
N LYS A 443 -4.12 1.49 -9.60
CA LYS A 443 -4.79 2.78 -9.58
C LYS A 443 -4.01 3.73 -8.67
N ASN A 444 -3.62 4.88 -9.23
CA ASN A 444 -2.80 5.93 -8.59
C ASN A 444 -1.37 5.54 -8.22
N ARG A 445 -0.94 4.30 -8.47
CA ARG A 445 0.44 3.87 -8.25
C ARG A 445 1.33 4.03 -9.47
N VAL A 446 0.77 4.14 -10.67
CA VAL A 446 1.54 4.14 -11.93
C VAL A 446 2.74 5.07 -11.87
N SER A 447 2.57 6.29 -11.33
CA SER A 447 3.63 7.30 -11.15
C SER A 447 4.88 6.77 -10.43
N GLN A 448 4.73 5.83 -9.49
CA GLN A 448 5.82 5.23 -8.72
C GLN A 448 6.67 4.29 -9.57
N TYR A 449 6.12 3.79 -10.67
CA TYR A 449 6.73 2.77 -11.51
C TYR A 449 7.27 3.31 -12.83
N ILE A 450 6.94 4.56 -13.18
CA ILE A 450 7.54 5.31 -14.30
C ILE A 450 9.07 5.43 -14.15
N ARG A 451 9.56 5.21 -12.93
CA ARG A 451 10.95 5.45 -12.53
C ARG A 451 11.99 4.73 -13.40
N CYS A 452 11.94 3.41 -13.64
CA CYS A 452 13.08 2.71 -14.29
C CYS A 452 12.66 1.45 -15.12
N PHE A 453 11.91 1.67 -16.22
CA PHE A 453 11.10 0.74 -17.02
C PHE A 453 11.77 -0.44 -17.80
N ASP A 454 12.83 -1.07 -17.27
CA ASP A 454 13.39 -2.28 -17.90
C ASP A 454 12.65 -3.59 -17.50
N GLY A 455 11.32 -3.56 -17.50
CA GLY A 455 10.49 -4.78 -17.62
C GLY A 455 10.02 -5.49 -16.34
N GLU A 456 10.55 -5.19 -15.15
CA GLU A 456 10.14 -5.85 -13.90
C GLU A 456 9.57 -4.86 -12.89
N TRP A 457 8.33 -5.10 -12.44
CA TRP A 457 7.67 -4.26 -11.43
C TRP A 457 7.89 -4.76 -9.99
N ALA A 458 8.19 -6.05 -9.84
CA ALA A 458 8.42 -6.71 -8.55
C ALA A 458 9.92 -6.79 -8.26
N SER A 459 10.31 -6.51 -7.02
CA SER A 459 11.70 -6.65 -6.58
C SER A 459 12.10 -8.12 -6.61
N PRO A 460 13.28 -8.50 -7.13
CA PRO A 460 13.78 -9.87 -7.06
C PRO A 460 14.07 -10.31 -5.62
N PHE A 461 13.99 -9.40 -4.64
CA PHE A 461 14.11 -9.71 -3.22
C PHE A 461 12.85 -9.27 -2.49
N PRO A 462 11.73 -9.97 -2.72
CA PRO A 462 10.46 -9.62 -2.10
C PRO A 462 10.55 -9.77 -0.59
N VAL A 463 10.03 -8.79 0.12
CA VAL A 463 9.87 -8.81 1.58
C VAL A 463 8.67 -9.66 1.97
N ALA A 464 7.60 -9.65 1.19
CA ALA A 464 6.41 -10.39 1.54
C ALA A 464 5.53 -10.73 0.32
N PHE A 465 4.75 -11.80 0.46
CA PHE A 465 3.71 -12.25 -0.46
C PHE A 465 2.39 -12.47 0.28
N HIS A 466 1.27 -12.20 -0.37
CA HIS A 466 -0.06 -12.55 0.15
C HIS A 466 -0.44 -13.94 -0.35
N LEU A 467 -0.84 -14.85 0.55
CA LEU A 467 -1.34 -16.19 0.20
C LEU A 467 -2.86 -16.14 0.13
N HIS A 468 -3.41 -15.93 -1.06
CA HIS A 468 -4.85 -15.89 -1.23
C HIS A 468 -5.48 -17.21 -0.77
N ARG A 469 -6.67 -17.11 -0.16
CA ARG A 469 -7.44 -18.27 0.35
C ARG A 469 -6.69 -19.12 1.40
N LYS A 470 -5.63 -18.58 2.01
CA LYS A 470 -4.81 -19.26 3.03
C LYS A 470 -4.20 -20.58 2.52
N ASN A 471 -3.77 -20.63 1.25
CA ASN A 471 -3.11 -21.81 0.69
C ASN A 471 -1.66 -21.94 1.19
N TRP A 472 -1.46 -22.47 2.40
CA TRP A 472 -0.13 -22.58 3.00
C TRP A 472 0.85 -23.46 2.20
N SER A 473 0.36 -24.40 1.37
CA SER A 473 1.20 -25.18 0.46
C SER A 473 1.97 -24.28 -0.51
N LYS A 474 1.31 -23.23 -1.04
CA LYS A 474 1.97 -22.18 -1.85
C LYS A 474 3.00 -21.40 -1.03
N GLY A 475 2.72 -21.16 0.25
CA GLY A 475 3.69 -20.56 1.18
C GLY A 475 4.96 -21.41 1.35
N TYR A 476 4.83 -22.74 1.48
CA TYR A 476 5.99 -23.64 1.53
C TYR A 476 6.76 -23.66 0.21
N GLU A 477 6.06 -23.60 -0.93
CA GLU A 477 6.68 -23.47 -2.25
C GLU A 477 7.52 -22.19 -2.34
N ILE A 478 6.96 -21.04 -1.94
CA ILE A 478 7.69 -19.77 -1.85
C ILE A 478 8.93 -19.90 -0.98
N HIS A 479 8.80 -20.54 0.20
CA HIS A 479 9.93 -20.78 1.09
C HIS A 479 11.03 -21.59 0.40
N GLN A 480 10.67 -22.67 -0.28
CA GLN A 480 11.60 -23.54 -0.98
C GLN A 480 12.28 -22.80 -2.14
N VAL A 481 11.55 -22.03 -2.92
CA VAL A 481 12.10 -21.22 -4.02
C VAL A 481 13.13 -20.23 -3.49
N LEU A 482 12.77 -19.48 -2.46
CA LEU A 482 13.61 -18.46 -1.83
C LEU A 482 14.89 -19.06 -1.22
N THR A 483 14.80 -20.23 -0.59
CA THR A 483 15.94 -20.90 0.06
C THR A 483 16.82 -21.71 -0.89
N SER A 484 16.24 -22.30 -1.94
CA SER A 484 17.01 -23.07 -2.94
C SER A 484 17.60 -22.21 -4.05
N GLY A 485 17.05 -21.01 -4.27
CA GLY A 485 17.35 -20.17 -5.44
C GLY A 485 16.86 -20.75 -6.77
N SER A 486 16.06 -21.83 -6.74
CA SER A 486 15.54 -22.51 -7.93
C SER A 486 14.02 -22.49 -7.94
N CYS A 487 13.44 -22.12 -9.08
CA CYS A 487 11.99 -22.15 -9.25
C CYS A 487 11.64 -22.66 -10.65
N PRO A 488 11.47 -23.99 -10.81
CA PRO A 488 11.12 -24.57 -12.10
C PRO A 488 9.74 -24.11 -12.61
N ALA A 489 8.85 -23.69 -11.71
CA ALA A 489 7.50 -23.24 -12.01
C ALA A 489 7.37 -21.72 -12.12
N CYS A 490 8.40 -20.95 -11.74
CA CYS A 490 8.36 -19.50 -11.89
C CYS A 490 8.50 -19.15 -13.37
N GLY A 491 7.74 -18.15 -13.81
CA GLY A 491 7.85 -17.59 -15.15
C GLY A 491 9.14 -16.80 -15.30
N LYS A 492 9.03 -15.51 -15.62
CA LYS A 492 10.19 -14.62 -15.77
C LYS A 492 10.72 -14.18 -14.42
N TYR A 493 9.82 -13.99 -13.45
CA TYR A 493 10.18 -13.54 -12.12
C TYR A 493 10.76 -14.67 -11.25
N VAL A 494 12.03 -14.53 -10.84
CA VAL A 494 12.70 -15.48 -9.93
C VAL A 494 13.06 -14.75 -8.63
N PRO A 495 12.27 -14.90 -7.55
CA PRO A 495 12.58 -14.26 -6.29
C PRO A 495 13.78 -14.91 -5.62
N ARG A 496 14.52 -14.13 -4.83
CA ARG A 496 15.75 -14.51 -4.16
C ARG A 496 15.69 -14.13 -2.69
N LEU A 497 16.30 -14.96 -1.85
CA LEU A 497 16.74 -14.49 -0.54
C LEU A 497 18.00 -13.68 -0.70
N TRP A 498 18.06 -12.61 0.07
CA TRP A 498 19.31 -11.96 0.33
C TRP A 498 20.15 -12.83 1.26
N SER A 499 21.17 -13.43 0.66
CA SER A 499 22.25 -14.13 1.32
C SER A 499 23.54 -13.45 0.89
N CYS A 500 24.28 -12.87 1.84
CA CYS A 500 25.67 -12.46 1.61
C CYS A 500 26.60 -13.62 1.93
#